data_AF-O59772-F1
#
_entry.id   AF-O59772-F1
#
_cell.length_a   1.000
_cell.length_b   1.000
_cell.length_c   1.000
_cell.angle_alpha   90.00
_cell.angle_beta   90.00
_cell.angle_gamma   90.00
#
_symmetry.space_group_name_H-M   'P 1'
#
loop_
_entity.id
_entity.type
_entity.pdbx_description
1 polymer ?
#
loop_
_entity_poly.entity_id
_entity_poly.type
_entity_poly.pdbx_seq_one_letter_code
_entity_poly.pdbx_strand_id
1 'polypeptide(L)'
;MVYILGVAVNDDKPVRFALLSFYGIGHAKAEEICAKLSFHNTLRVRELTNVQLTTLSQLLSGMTIEGDLRRQRNADISRLVNIRCYRGMRHVNGLPVNGQNTRTNAKTAKKLNKVPRRGYMTLSPASTRPITWSFCLPRMVSVFQKLKHIH
;
A
#
# COMPACT_ATOMS: atom_id res chain seq x y z
N MET A 1 -10.26 -11.40 -13.65
CA MET A 1 -9.07 -10.86 -12.98
C MET A 1 -8.01 -10.60 -14.04
N VAL A 2 -7.47 -9.39 -14.10
CA VAL A 2 -6.42 -9.01 -15.05
C VAL A 2 -5.06 -8.99 -14.35
N TYR A 3 -4.05 -9.54 -15.02
CA TYR A 3 -2.66 -9.51 -14.56
C TYR A 3 -1.86 -8.52 -15.41
N ILE A 4 -1.17 -7.60 -14.75
CA ILE A 4 -0.27 -6.64 -15.40
C ILE A 4 1.10 -6.80 -14.74
N LEU A 5 2.12 -7.17 -15.54
CA LEU A 5 3.48 -7.49 -15.05
C LEU A 5 3.52 -8.51 -13.90
N GLY A 6 2.62 -9.49 -13.93
CA GLY A 6 2.52 -10.54 -12.89
C GLY A 6 1.86 -10.08 -11.59
N VAL A 7 1.40 -8.82 -11.49
CA VAL A 7 0.59 -8.33 -10.36
C VAL A 7 -0.88 -8.45 -10.70
N ALA A 8 -1.65 -9.06 -9.79
CA ALA A 8 -3.11 -9.11 -9.90
C ALA A 8 -3.71 -7.73 -9.59
N VAL A 9 -4.51 -7.23 -10.52
CA VAL A 9 -5.21 -5.95 -10.38
C VAL A 9 -6.71 -6.21 -10.27
N ASN A 10 -7.40 -5.45 -9.42
CA ASN A 10 -8.85 -5.58 -9.29
C ASN A 10 -9.56 -4.99 -10.51
N ASP A 11 -10.35 -5.82 -11.19
CA ASP A 11 -11.05 -5.50 -12.44
C ASP A 11 -12.06 -4.34 -12.33
N ASP A 12 -12.70 -4.20 -11.16
CA ASP A 12 -13.73 -3.19 -10.91
C ASP A 12 -13.16 -1.80 -10.62
N LYS A 13 -11.86 -1.71 -10.32
CA LYS A 13 -11.25 -0.42 -10.02
C LYS A 13 -11.03 0.38 -11.31
N PRO A 14 -11.19 1.71 -11.27
CA PRO A 14 -10.72 2.58 -12.35
C PRO A 14 -9.21 2.41 -12.55
N VAL A 15 -8.75 2.43 -13.81
CA VAL A 15 -7.35 2.16 -14.16
C VAL A 15 -6.38 3.05 -13.37
N ARG A 16 -6.69 4.35 -13.20
CA ARG A 16 -5.87 5.29 -12.42
C ARG A 16 -5.60 4.83 -10.98
N PHE A 17 -6.58 4.22 -10.33
CA PHE A 17 -6.45 3.74 -8.94
C PHE A 17 -5.89 2.33 -8.88
N ALA A 18 -6.17 1.53 -9.91
CA ALA A 18 -5.58 0.22 -10.09
C ALA A 18 -4.04 0.32 -10.20
N LEU A 19 -3.51 1.31 -10.91
CA LEU A 19 -2.06 1.53 -11.04
C LEU A 19 -1.36 1.87 -9.72
N LEU A 20 -2.08 2.36 -8.70
CA LEU A 20 -1.52 2.66 -7.38
C LEU A 20 -1.19 1.40 -6.56
N SER A 21 -1.68 0.22 -6.98
CA SER A 21 -1.26 -1.02 -6.34
C SER A 21 0.23 -1.28 -6.56
N PHE A 22 0.80 -0.75 -7.64
CA PHE A 22 2.22 -0.92 -7.96
C PHE A 22 3.11 -0.04 -7.09
N TYR A 23 4.12 -0.64 -6.49
CA TYR A 23 5.15 0.04 -5.74
C TYR A 23 6.00 0.94 -6.67
N GLY A 24 6.01 2.23 -6.36
CA GLY A 24 6.68 3.26 -7.15
C GLY A 24 5.74 4.12 -7.99
N ILE A 25 4.47 3.72 -8.14
CA ILE A 25 3.46 4.49 -8.86
C ILE A 25 2.55 5.18 -7.84
N GLY A 26 2.63 6.52 -7.79
CA GLY A 26 1.71 7.37 -7.05
C GLY A 26 0.64 7.98 -7.96
N HIS A 27 -0.24 8.81 -7.37
CA HIS A 27 -1.34 9.46 -8.10
C HIS A 27 -0.87 10.24 -9.35
N ALA A 28 0.13 11.10 -9.20
CA ALA A 28 0.65 11.90 -10.31
C ALA A 28 1.18 11.04 -11.48
N LYS A 29 1.96 9.99 -11.17
CA LYS A 29 2.46 9.07 -12.21
C LYS A 29 1.34 8.27 -12.86
N ALA A 30 0.35 7.82 -12.08
CA ALA A 30 -0.79 7.09 -12.63
C ALA A 30 -1.59 7.97 -13.61
N GLU A 31 -1.81 9.23 -13.27
CA GLU A 31 -2.47 10.21 -14.16
C GLU A 31 -1.64 10.48 -15.41
N GLU A 32 -0.32 10.64 -15.28
CA GLU A 32 0.59 10.80 -16.42
C GLU A 32 0.53 9.60 -17.38
N ILE A 33 0.51 8.37 -16.84
CA ILE A 33 0.40 7.14 -17.64
C ILE A 33 -0.95 7.07 -18.35
N CYS A 34 -2.04 7.37 -17.65
CA CYS A 34 -3.37 7.43 -18.24
C CYS A 34 -3.46 8.48 -19.35
N ALA A 35 -2.87 9.66 -19.15
CA ALA A 35 -2.82 10.72 -20.16
C ALA A 35 -2.02 10.29 -21.39
N LYS A 36 -0.85 9.68 -21.20
CA LYS A 36 -0.01 9.16 -22.31
C LYS A 36 -0.72 8.12 -23.17
N LEU A 37 -1.49 7.23 -22.54
CA LEU A 37 -2.26 6.19 -23.22
C LEU A 37 -3.66 6.65 -23.66
N SER A 38 -4.00 7.92 -23.43
CA SER A 38 -5.31 8.50 -23.74
C SER A 38 -6.47 7.74 -23.08
N PHE A 39 -6.27 7.22 -21.87
CA PHE A 39 -7.32 6.59 -21.08
C PHE A 39 -8.17 7.65 -20.38
N HIS A 40 -9.49 7.47 -20.44
CA HIS A 40 -10.43 8.36 -19.76
C HIS A 40 -10.52 8.01 -18.26
N ASN A 41 -10.84 9.00 -17.42
CA ASN A 41 -10.76 8.87 -15.95
C ASN A 41 -11.71 7.83 -15.33
N THR A 42 -12.82 7.52 -16.00
CA THR A 42 -13.81 6.53 -15.54
C THR A 42 -13.53 5.11 -16.02
N LEU A 43 -12.52 4.91 -16.88
CA LEU A 43 -12.21 3.62 -17.49
C LEU A 43 -11.88 2.60 -16.40
N ARG A 44 -12.57 1.46 -16.42
CA ARG A 44 -12.29 0.34 -15.50
C ARG A 44 -11.28 -0.62 -16.12
N VAL A 45 -10.57 -1.35 -15.26
CA VAL A 45 -9.57 -2.33 -15.70
C VAL A 45 -10.19 -3.43 -16.58
N ARG A 46 -11.42 -3.86 -16.26
CA ARG A 46 -12.16 -4.86 -17.06
C ARG A 46 -12.47 -4.43 -18.50
N GLU A 47 -12.48 -3.13 -18.77
CA GLU A 47 -12.85 -2.54 -20.07
C GLU A 47 -11.62 -2.35 -20.98
N LEU A 48 -10.41 -2.61 -20.47
CA LEU A 48 -9.19 -2.50 -21.26
C LEU A 48 -9.11 -3.59 -22.33
N THR A 49 -8.79 -3.19 -23.55
CA THR A 49 -8.51 -4.15 -24.63
C THR A 49 -7.13 -4.79 -24.46
N ASN A 50 -6.93 -5.96 -25.07
CA ASN A 50 -5.63 -6.66 -25.02
C ASN A 50 -4.48 -5.81 -25.57
N VAL A 51 -4.75 -4.99 -26.60
CA VAL A 51 -3.77 -4.07 -27.18
C VAL A 51 -3.39 -3.01 -26.15
N GLN A 52 -4.38 -2.37 -25.52
CA GLN A 52 -4.15 -1.36 -24.47
C GLN A 52 -3.40 -1.94 -23.27
N LEU A 53 -3.71 -3.16 -22.86
CA LEU A 53 -2.99 -3.86 -21.78
C LEU A 53 -1.52 -4.10 -22.14
N THR A 54 -1.26 -4.45 -23.40
CA THR A 54 0.11 -4.69 -23.88
C THR A 54 0.90 -3.39 -23.94
N THR A 55 0.32 -2.30 -24.47
CA THR A 55 0.96 -0.98 -24.49
C THR A 55 1.21 -0.45 -23.07
N LEU A 56 0.24 -0.63 -22.17
CA LEU A 56 0.40 -0.29 -20.75
C LEU A 56 1.56 -1.09 -20.14
N SER A 57 1.61 -2.40 -20.38
CA SER A 57 2.68 -3.26 -19.87
C SER A 57 4.06 -2.86 -20.40
N GLN A 58 4.18 -2.53 -21.68
CA GLN A 58 5.43 -2.04 -22.28
C GLN A 58 5.90 -0.74 -21.63
N LEU A 59 4.98 0.21 -21.42
CA LEU A 59 5.29 1.48 -20.78
C LEU A 59 5.70 1.31 -19.31
N LEU A 60 5.04 0.40 -18.59
CA LEU A 60 5.38 0.06 -17.21
C LEU A 60 6.76 -0.61 -17.12
N SER A 61 7.11 -1.51 -18.05
CA SER A 61 8.43 -2.17 -18.09
C SER A 61 9.59 -1.20 -18.28
N GLY A 62 9.37 -0.05 -18.93
CA GLY A 62 10.40 0.98 -19.12
C GLY A 62 10.70 1.80 -17.86
N MET A 63 9.87 1.69 -16.81
CA MET A 63 10.05 2.42 -15.57
C MET A 63 10.71 1.56 -14.49
N THR A 64 11.52 2.19 -13.64
CA THR A 64 11.98 1.55 -12.40
C THR A 64 10.79 1.45 -11.45
N ILE A 65 10.20 0.27 -11.31
CA ILE A 65 9.08 -0.02 -10.40
C ILE A 65 9.33 -1.30 -9.60
N GLU A 66 8.48 -1.58 -8.62
CA GLU A 66 8.48 -2.83 -7.85
C GLU A 66 9.83 -3.24 -7.26
N GLY A 67 10.36 -4.38 -7.72
CA GLY A 67 11.55 -5.01 -7.20
C GLY A 67 12.77 -4.12 -7.35
N ASP A 68 12.89 -3.42 -8.47
CA ASP A 68 14.09 -2.63 -8.77
C ASP A 68 14.16 -1.39 -7.86
N LEU A 69 13.06 -0.68 -7.65
CA LEU A 69 13.01 0.40 -6.67
C LEU A 69 13.23 -0.10 -5.23
N ARG A 70 12.71 -1.29 -4.89
CA ARG A 70 12.94 -1.87 -3.55
C ARG A 70 14.41 -2.24 -3.35
N ARG A 71 15.06 -2.80 -4.37
CA ARG A 71 16.49 -3.12 -4.38
C ARG A 71 17.33 -1.87 -4.24
N GLN A 72 17.05 -0.84 -5.04
CA GLN A 72 17.76 0.44 -4.95
C GLN A 72 17.67 1.05 -3.55
N ARG A 73 16.45 1.13 -2.99
CA ARG A 73 16.24 1.64 -1.62
C ARG A 73 17.02 0.84 -0.56
N ASN A 74 17.04 -0.48 -0.69
CA ASN A 74 17.78 -1.33 0.24
C ASN A 74 19.30 -1.15 0.06
N ALA A 75 19.78 -1.00 -1.17
CA ALA A 75 21.18 -0.71 -1.46
C ALA A 75 21.62 0.62 -0.84
N ASP A 76 20.78 1.66 -0.89
CA ASP A 76 21.05 2.94 -0.25
C ASP A 76 21.20 2.81 1.27
N ILE A 77 20.34 2.01 1.92
CA ILE A 77 20.42 1.76 3.36
C ILE A 77 21.67 0.94 3.69
N SER A 78 21.96 -0.10 2.92
CA SER A 78 23.18 -0.90 3.07
C SER A 78 24.42 -0.04 2.93
N ARG A 79 24.44 0.91 1.99
CA ARG A 79 25.53 1.88 1.82
C ARG A 79 25.74 2.72 3.10
N LEU A 80 24.65 3.22 3.70
CA LEU A 80 24.74 3.98 4.96
C LEU A 80 25.30 3.13 6.12
N VAL A 81 24.96 1.85 6.16
CA VAL A 81 25.47 0.90 7.16
C VAL A 81 26.95 0.60 6.93
N ASN A 82 27.37 0.39 5.69
CA ASN A 82 28.76 0.09 5.34
C ASN A 82 29.70 1.25 5.71
N ILE A 83 29.27 2.49 5.49
CA ILE A 83 30.01 3.69 5.89
C ILE A 83 30.10 3.84 7.42
N ARG A 84 29.22 3.17 8.19
CA ARG A 84 29.06 3.30 9.65
C ARG A 84 28.68 4.71 10.11
N CYS A 85 27.93 5.45 9.29
CA CYS A 85 27.40 6.75 9.69
C CYS A 85 26.33 6.60 10.79
N TYR A 86 26.05 7.69 11.53
CA TYR A 86 25.01 7.71 12.57
C TYR A 86 23.68 7.14 12.07
N ARG A 87 23.22 7.58 10.89
CA ARG A 87 21.96 7.12 10.28
C ARG A 87 21.97 5.61 10.03
N GLY A 88 23.09 5.06 9.52
CA GLY A 88 23.28 3.62 9.32
C GLY A 88 23.15 2.84 10.63
N MET A 89 23.82 3.29 11.69
CA MET A 89 23.73 2.66 13.01
C MET A 89 22.31 2.71 13.58
N ARG A 90 21.54 3.77 13.32
CA ARG A 90 20.11 3.83 13.70
C ARG A 90 19.26 2.82 12.96
N HIS A 91 19.53 2.56 11.67
CA HIS A 91 18.86 1.51 10.90
C HIS A 91 19.17 0.11 11.43
N VAL A 92 20.42 -0.16 11.82
CA VAL A 92 20.83 -1.44 12.42
C VAL A 92 20.11 -1.67 13.75
N ASN A 93 20.09 -0.65 14.61
CA ASN A 93 19.46 -0.71 15.93
C ASN A 93 17.92 -0.62 15.88
N GLY A 94 17.34 -0.41 14.69
CA GLY A 94 15.90 -0.19 14.50
C GLY A 94 15.36 1.04 15.21
N LEU A 95 16.19 2.06 15.41
CA LEU A 95 15.78 3.27 16.09
C LEU A 95 15.34 4.35 15.08
N PRO A 96 14.62 5.40 15.54
CA PRO A 96 14.28 6.53 14.70
C PRO A 96 15.56 7.22 14.18
N VAL A 97 15.56 7.57 12.88
CA VAL A 97 16.75 8.03 12.15
C VAL A 97 16.82 9.56 12.07
N ASN A 98 15.69 10.25 12.22
CA ASN A 98 15.57 11.70 11.98
C ASN A 98 15.57 12.49 13.30
N GLY A 99 16.42 12.10 14.27
CA GLY A 99 16.57 12.82 15.55
C GLY A 99 15.36 12.76 16.48
N GLN A 100 14.42 11.83 16.27
CA GLN A 100 13.26 11.71 17.14
C GLN A 100 13.61 11.12 18.52
N ASN A 101 12.88 11.57 19.55
CA ASN A 101 13.03 11.08 20.92
C ASN A 101 12.73 9.58 21.04
N THR A 102 13.54 8.84 21.80
CA THR A 102 13.40 7.39 22.00
C THR A 102 12.94 6.97 23.39
N ARG A 103 12.85 7.90 24.36
CA ARG A 103 12.49 7.62 25.75
C ARG A 103 11.06 7.10 25.89
N THR A 104 10.08 7.70 25.20
CA THR A 104 8.67 7.35 25.31
C THR A 104 8.18 6.56 24.09
N ASN A 105 8.29 7.17 22.90
CA ASN A 105 7.63 6.70 21.69
C ASN A 105 8.64 6.37 20.58
N ALA A 106 8.86 5.08 20.32
CA ALA A 106 9.68 4.61 19.19
C ALA A 106 9.21 3.25 18.61
N LYS A 107 7.98 2.81 18.92
CA LYS A 107 7.49 1.46 18.58
C LYS A 107 7.47 1.18 17.08
N THR A 108 6.97 2.13 16.28
CA THR A 108 6.91 2.00 14.82
C THR A 108 8.31 1.90 14.19
N ALA A 109 9.24 2.74 14.63
CA ALA A 109 10.63 2.68 14.18
C ALA A 109 11.26 1.32 14.51
N LYS A 110 11.12 0.85 15.76
CA LYS A 110 11.63 -0.46 16.20
C LYS A 110 11.09 -1.62 15.38
N LYS A 111 9.84 -1.52 14.93
CA LYS A 111 9.20 -2.53 14.07
C LYS A 111 9.69 -2.47 12.62
N LEU A 112 9.85 -1.27 12.06
CA LEU A 112 9.96 -1.09 10.60
C LEU A 112 11.33 -0.66 10.10
N ASN A 113 12.14 -0.03 10.95
CA ASN A 113 13.52 0.32 10.64
C ASN A 113 14.35 -0.96 10.80
N LYS A 114 14.64 -1.59 9.68
CA LYS A 114 15.52 -2.75 9.53
C LYS A 114 16.44 -2.48 8.35
N VAL A 115 17.60 -3.13 8.31
CA VAL A 115 18.56 -2.97 7.21
C VAL A 115 17.94 -3.38 5.88
N PRO A 116 17.44 -4.62 5.71
CA PRO A 116 16.45 -4.88 4.67
C PRO A 116 15.12 -4.28 5.13
N ARG A 117 14.68 -3.21 4.46
CA ARG A 117 13.35 -2.67 4.75
C ARG A 117 12.30 -3.69 4.34
N ARG A 118 11.34 -3.95 5.24
CA ARG A 118 10.18 -4.77 4.87
C ARG A 118 9.48 -4.11 3.70
N GLY A 119 9.40 -4.86 2.61
CA GLY A 119 8.54 -4.49 1.52
C GLY A 119 7.11 -4.78 1.93
N TYR A 120 6.33 -3.76 2.30
CA TYR A 120 4.89 -3.93 2.30
C TYR A 120 4.49 -4.28 0.86
N MET A 121 3.81 -5.40 0.68
CA MET A 121 3.37 -5.92 -0.61
C MET A 121 2.46 -4.91 -1.33
N THR A 122 2.45 -4.99 -2.65
CA THR A 122 1.45 -4.36 -3.55
C THR A 122 0.05 -4.94 -3.40
N LEU A 123 -0.02 -6.14 -2.84
CA LEU A 123 -1.25 -6.83 -2.53
C LEU A 123 -1.64 -6.49 -1.10
N SER A 124 -2.49 -5.48 -0.95
CA SER A 124 -3.46 -5.54 0.13
C SER A 124 -4.31 -6.77 -0.17
N PRO A 125 -4.38 -7.81 0.68
CA PRO A 125 -5.41 -8.82 0.50
C PRO A 125 -6.72 -8.05 0.41
N ALA A 126 -7.53 -8.34 -0.60
CA ALA A 126 -8.86 -7.78 -0.74
C ALA A 126 -9.66 -8.24 0.49
N SER A 127 -9.53 -7.52 1.60
CA SER A 127 -10.43 -7.66 2.72
C SER A 127 -11.69 -6.90 2.33
N THR A 128 -12.50 -7.51 1.47
CA THR A 128 -13.95 -7.42 1.61
C THR A 128 -14.27 -8.01 2.98
N ARG A 129 -14.08 -7.22 4.05
CA ARG A 129 -14.84 -7.45 5.26
C ARG A 129 -16.26 -7.12 4.85
N PRO A 130 -17.21 -8.07 4.90
CA PRO A 130 -18.60 -7.68 4.77
C PRO A 130 -18.88 -6.68 5.89
N ILE A 131 -19.44 -5.53 5.54
CA ILE A 131 -19.95 -4.57 6.52
C ILE A 131 -21.21 -5.20 7.12
N THR A 132 -21.04 -6.25 7.92
CA THR A 132 -22.15 -6.78 8.70
C THR A 132 -22.27 -5.91 9.94
N TRP A 133 -23.30 -5.07 9.99
CA TRP A 133 -23.73 -4.29 11.16
C TRP A 133 -24.25 -5.19 12.32
N SER A 134 -23.75 -6.42 12.45
CA SER A 134 -24.28 -7.44 13.36
C SER A 134 -23.43 -7.66 14.62
N PHE A 135 -22.43 -6.81 14.89
CA PHE A 135 -21.63 -6.86 16.13
C PHE A 135 -21.73 -5.59 17.00
N CYS A 136 -22.79 -4.79 16.81
CA CYS A 136 -23.10 -3.64 17.67
C CYS A 136 -24.54 -3.68 18.23
N LEU A 137 -25.05 -4.86 18.56
CA LEU A 137 -26.18 -5.01 19.49
C LEU A 137 -25.96 -6.32 20.26
N PRO A 138 -25.38 -6.26 21.48
CA PRO A 138 -26.24 -6.35 22.65
C PRO A 138 -25.65 -5.61 23.87
N ARG A 139 -25.97 -4.32 24.04
CA ARG A 139 -25.92 -3.67 25.37
C ARG A 139 -27.02 -2.62 25.60
N MET A 140 -28.00 -2.52 24.69
CA MET A 140 -29.14 -1.59 24.84
C MET A 140 -30.49 -2.27 25.11
N VAL A 141 -30.60 -3.61 25.05
CA VAL A 141 -31.87 -4.32 25.32
C VAL A 141 -32.09 -4.60 26.81
N SER A 142 -31.10 -4.38 27.68
CA SER A 142 -31.24 -4.63 29.13
C SER A 142 -31.84 -3.46 29.94
N VAL A 143 -32.06 -2.29 29.34
CA VAL A 143 -32.61 -1.11 30.06
C VAL A 143 -34.13 -0.97 29.88
N PHE A 144 -34.73 -1.61 28.86
CA PHE A 144 -36.15 -1.42 28.55
C PHE A 144 -37.11 -2.50 29.11
N GLN A 145 -36.57 -3.54 29.77
CA GLN A 145 -37.39 -4.62 30.37
C GLN A 145 -37.67 -4.44 31.87
N LYS A 146 -37.10 -3.40 32.51
CA LYS A 146 -37.22 -3.14 33.96
C LYS A 146 -38.33 -2.13 34.33
N LEU A 147 -39.19 -1.76 33.38
CA LEU A 147 -40.28 -0.78 33.56
C LEU A 147 -41.69 -1.36 33.29
N LYS A 148 -41.86 -2.69 33.28
CA LYS A 148 -43.16 -3.37 33.09
C LYS A 148 -43.75 -4.05 34.34
N HIS A 149 -43.16 -3.84 35.52
CA HIS A 149 -43.71 -4.29 36.80
C HIS A 149 -43.76 -3.13 37.80
N ILE A 150 -44.60 -2.14 37.50
CA ILE A 150 -45.11 -1.18 38.50
C ILE A 150 -46.58 -0.97 38.14
N HIS A 151 -47.42 -1.84 38.68
CA HIS A 151 -48.86 -1.69 38.87
C HIS A 151 -49.18 -2.36 40.21
#